data_AF-K8EF89-F1
#
_entry.id   AF-K8EF89-F1
#
_cell.length_a   1.000
_cell.length_b   1.000
_cell.length_c   1.000
_cell.angle_alpha   90.00
_cell.angle_beta   90.00
_cell.angle_gamma   90.00
#
_symmetry.space_group_name_H-M   'P 1'
#
loop_
_entity.id
_entity.type
_entity.pdbx_description
1 polymer ?
#
loop_
_entity_poly.entity_id
_entity_poly.type
_entity_poly.pdbx_seq_one_letter_code
_entity_poly.pdbx_strand_id
1 'polypeptide(L)'
;MFFRKITTKKNGKEYVYVKLIENYRQDGKVKQRVIANFGSVDNLSAERIKYLIASLRKLHNEIETQAKEPGLSLSLNITSQIHEVKKQINNSPLKEALFRLFGEANYGLAEALIVKAITAAEIDKPVQEVCQNLGLTAATSLQFYNAMKLLGQDRTKGVLLSTRLFDAGGNDNIHKVGVIHLFKAVFEGNSFEVDMTGNIFMPQNYRKEIFALIACDCCGVPVDFEYADEWRDVPAQLQTLVKRLRNKTAARFIVLDETNMLADTSLPVAKVAAEVPGEIQNALKKGSVKHGNRLFFQVTRFSQLSEGKIKELQAKLARVSAGLETIKADVLLGKLTRETQIRKKADNVIKSNQCEDLVTYSYNDNDQVFNYYINEENLKQKKQTKHTTAWVIDRWPEPGLDYGLTVNTDRFRNLTDQLKIPPINLYVDYHYSPEIISGHLQLEMIKTQILNAMNTPYQGGEM
;
A
#
# COMPACT_ATOMS: atom_id res chain seq x y z
N MET A 1 -9.96 -20.93 -24.29
CA MET A 1 -11.10 -21.40 -25.13
C MET A 1 -10.71 -21.29 -26.60
N PHE A 2 -11.32 -22.06 -27.49
CA PHE A 2 -11.05 -21.99 -28.93
C PHE A 2 -12.27 -22.39 -29.76
N PHE A 3 -12.33 -21.92 -31.01
CA PHE A 3 -13.36 -22.35 -31.96
C PHE A 3 -13.00 -23.70 -32.59
N ARG A 4 -13.98 -24.60 -32.68
CA ARG A 4 -13.82 -25.91 -33.31
C ARG A 4 -14.96 -26.16 -34.29
N LYS A 5 -14.61 -26.70 -35.47
CA LYS A 5 -15.59 -27.28 -36.40
C LYS A 5 -15.92 -28.70 -35.96
N ILE A 6 -17.20 -29.03 -35.86
CA ILE A 6 -17.69 -30.36 -35.52
C ILE A 6 -18.59 -30.85 -36.63
N THR A 7 -18.20 -31.94 -37.26
CA THR A 7 -18.99 -32.64 -38.26
C THR A 7 -19.89 -33.67 -37.58
N THR A 8 -21.17 -33.67 -37.94
CA THR A 8 -22.16 -34.64 -37.46
C THR A 8 -22.93 -35.21 -38.64
N LYS A 9 -23.13 -36.54 -38.67
CA LYS A 9 -23.93 -37.21 -39.70
C LYS A 9 -25.29 -37.56 -39.12
N LYS A 10 -26.36 -37.12 -39.79
CA LYS A 10 -27.75 -37.45 -39.43
C LYS A 10 -28.55 -37.73 -40.70
N ASN A 11 -29.20 -38.89 -40.77
CA ASN A 11 -30.00 -39.32 -41.92
C ASN A 11 -29.23 -39.29 -43.25
N GLY A 12 -27.98 -39.74 -43.25
CA GLY A 12 -27.13 -39.76 -44.45
C GLY A 12 -26.61 -38.39 -44.91
N LYS A 13 -27.02 -37.28 -44.26
CA LYS A 13 -26.51 -35.94 -44.53
C LYS A 13 -25.47 -35.51 -43.50
N GLU A 14 -24.42 -34.87 -43.97
CA GLU A 14 -23.33 -34.33 -43.17
C GLU A 14 -23.62 -32.86 -42.83
N TYR A 15 -23.52 -32.51 -41.54
CA TYR A 15 -23.71 -31.15 -41.05
C TYR A 15 -22.48 -30.71 -40.27
N VAL A 16 -21.92 -29.56 -40.64
CA VAL A 16 -20.73 -29.00 -40.00
C VAL A 16 -21.14 -27.81 -39.14
N TYR A 17 -20.85 -27.88 -37.84
CA TYR A 17 -21.17 -26.82 -36.88
C TYR A 17 -19.91 -26.15 -36.35
N VAL A 18 -19.99 -24.85 -36.03
CA VAL A 18 -18.95 -24.13 -35.29
C VAL A 18 -19.34 -24.03 -33.82
N LYS A 19 -18.44 -24.43 -32.92
CA LYS A 19 -18.65 -24.32 -31.47
C LYS A 19 -17.46 -23.65 -30.79
N LEU A 20 -17.72 -22.91 -29.71
CA LEU A 20 -16.68 -22.44 -28.78
C LEU A 20 -16.50 -23.50 -27.69
N ILE A 21 -15.27 -23.98 -27.56
CA ILE A 21 -14.88 -25.06 -26.66
C ILE A 21 -13.98 -24.48 -25.56
N GLU A 22 -14.20 -24.94 -24.34
CA GLU A 22 -13.30 -24.70 -23.21
C GLU A 22 -12.69 -26.03 -22.75
N ASN A 23 -11.37 -26.01 -22.54
CA ASN A 23 -10.66 -27.10 -21.90
C ASN A 23 -10.73 -26.91 -20.38
N TYR A 24 -11.05 -27.97 -19.64
CA TYR A 24 -11.00 -27.98 -18.18
C TYR A 24 -10.40 -29.32 -17.70
N ARG A 25 -9.92 -29.37 -16.45
CA ARG A 25 -9.40 -30.61 -15.85
C ARG A 25 -10.40 -31.22 -14.88
N GLN A 26 -10.55 -32.53 -14.95
CA GLN A 26 -11.30 -33.32 -13.97
C GLN A 26 -10.56 -34.66 -13.80
N ASP A 27 -10.19 -34.98 -12.56
CA ASP A 27 -9.45 -36.20 -12.20
C ASP A 27 -8.11 -36.35 -12.96
N GLY A 28 -7.36 -35.25 -13.07
CA GLY A 28 -6.07 -35.21 -13.77
C GLY A 28 -6.14 -35.33 -15.31
N LYS A 29 -7.33 -35.52 -15.88
CA LYS A 29 -7.55 -35.61 -17.34
C LYS A 29 -8.10 -34.29 -17.88
N VAL A 30 -7.61 -33.90 -19.05
CA VAL A 30 -8.16 -32.75 -19.80
C VAL A 30 -9.45 -33.18 -20.47
N LYS A 31 -10.56 -32.51 -20.11
CA LYS A 31 -11.88 -32.65 -20.72
C LYS A 31 -12.25 -31.39 -21.48
N GLN A 32 -13.15 -31.52 -22.44
CA GLN A 32 -13.68 -30.42 -23.23
C GLN A 32 -15.16 -30.24 -22.93
N ARG A 33 -15.59 -28.99 -22.70
CA ARG A 33 -17.02 -28.64 -22.64
C ARG A 33 -17.35 -27.63 -23.73
N VAL A 34 -18.55 -27.74 -24.27
CA VAL A 34 -19.09 -26.77 -25.23
C VAL A 34 -19.63 -25.58 -24.44
N ILE A 35 -19.12 -24.39 -24.71
CA ILE A 35 -19.56 -23.15 -24.08
C ILE A 35 -20.69 -22.51 -24.89
N ALA A 36 -20.53 -22.48 -26.22
CA ALA A 36 -21.52 -21.90 -27.11
C ALA A 36 -21.52 -22.61 -28.47
N ASN A 37 -22.70 -22.65 -29.11
CA ASN A 37 -22.89 -23.17 -30.45
C ASN A 37 -23.23 -22.01 -31.40
N PHE A 38 -22.44 -21.85 -32.45
CA PHE A 38 -22.59 -20.77 -33.44
C PHE A 38 -23.38 -21.20 -34.67
N GLY A 39 -23.89 -22.44 -34.68
CA GLY A 39 -24.73 -22.97 -35.75
C GLY A 39 -23.92 -23.63 -36.89
N SER A 40 -24.62 -23.93 -37.99
CA SER A 40 -24.01 -24.55 -39.17
C SER A 40 -23.04 -23.60 -39.85
N VAL A 41 -21.91 -24.11 -40.36
CA VAL A 41 -20.95 -23.36 -41.17
C VAL A 41 -21.63 -22.77 -42.41
N ASP A 42 -22.60 -23.48 -42.99
CA ASP A 42 -23.32 -23.02 -44.19
C ASP A 42 -24.15 -21.75 -43.94
N ASN A 43 -24.53 -21.51 -42.67
CA ASN A 43 -25.31 -20.33 -42.27
C ASN A 43 -24.41 -19.18 -41.76
N LEU A 44 -23.10 -19.37 -41.75
CA LEU A 44 -22.10 -18.40 -41.27
C LEU A 44 -21.36 -17.78 -42.46
N SER A 45 -22.05 -16.87 -43.16
CA SER A 45 -21.40 -16.05 -44.19
C SER A 45 -20.30 -15.17 -43.59
N ALA A 46 -19.31 -14.78 -44.41
CA ALA A 46 -18.23 -13.89 -43.96
C ALA A 46 -18.76 -12.57 -43.39
N GLU A 47 -19.85 -12.04 -43.95
CA GLU A 47 -20.53 -10.84 -43.44
C GLU A 47 -21.14 -11.06 -42.06
N ARG A 48 -21.79 -12.21 -41.84
CA ARG A 48 -22.40 -12.55 -40.55
C ARG A 48 -21.35 -12.78 -39.47
N ILE A 49 -20.20 -13.35 -39.83
CA ILE A 49 -19.03 -13.46 -38.94
C ILE A 49 -18.48 -12.07 -38.60
N LYS A 50 -18.31 -11.19 -39.59
CA LYS A 50 -17.88 -9.79 -39.35
C LYS A 50 -18.86 -9.05 -38.43
N TYR A 51 -20.15 -9.22 -38.63
CA TYR A 51 -21.19 -8.63 -37.78
C TYR A 51 -21.13 -9.15 -36.34
N LEU A 52 -20.94 -10.47 -36.17
CA LEU A 52 -20.78 -11.08 -34.86
C LEU A 52 -19.52 -10.56 -34.14
N ILE A 53 -18.38 -10.46 -34.84
CA ILE A 53 -17.15 -9.87 -34.30
C ILE A 53 -17.39 -8.41 -33.90
N ALA A 54 -18.08 -7.62 -34.73
CA ALA A 54 -18.40 -6.24 -34.42
C ALA A 54 -19.33 -6.13 -33.19
N SER A 55 -20.33 -7.01 -33.08
CA SER A 55 -21.27 -7.07 -31.96
C SER A 55 -20.58 -7.50 -30.66
N LEU A 56 -19.68 -8.49 -30.73
CA LEU A 56 -18.87 -8.92 -29.59
C LEU A 56 -17.88 -7.84 -29.17
N ARG A 57 -17.27 -7.11 -30.11
CA ARG A 57 -16.45 -5.92 -29.81
C ARG A 57 -17.27 -4.83 -29.14
N LYS A 58 -18.49 -4.57 -29.62
CA LYS A 58 -19.39 -3.58 -29.02
C LYS A 58 -19.76 -3.98 -27.59
N LEU A 59 -20.16 -5.23 -27.38
CA LEU A 59 -20.48 -5.78 -26.05
C LEU A 59 -19.25 -5.76 -25.12
N HIS A 60 -18.07 -6.13 -25.63
CA HIS A 60 -16.81 -6.02 -24.89
C HIS A 60 -16.56 -4.56 -24.46
N ASN A 61 -16.76 -3.62 -25.38
CA ASN A 61 -16.60 -2.20 -25.08
C ASN A 61 -17.64 -1.73 -24.07
N GLU A 62 -18.91 -2.19 -24.15
CA GLU A 62 -19.99 -1.89 -23.20
C GLU A 62 -19.71 -2.47 -21.80
N ILE A 63 -19.23 -3.71 -21.72
CA ILE A 63 -18.79 -4.33 -20.46
C ILE A 63 -17.57 -3.60 -19.90
N GLU A 64 -16.62 -3.22 -20.76
CA GLU A 64 -15.53 -2.34 -20.35
C GLU A 64 -16.04 -0.96 -19.90
N THR A 65 -17.04 -0.37 -20.57
CA THR A 65 -17.57 0.95 -20.18
C THR A 65 -18.37 0.89 -18.88
N GLN A 66 -19.14 -0.18 -18.66
CA GLN A 66 -19.81 -0.45 -17.39
C GLN A 66 -18.82 -0.78 -16.26
N ALA A 67 -17.66 -1.37 -16.58
CA ALA A 67 -16.54 -1.52 -15.65
C ALA A 67 -15.67 -0.23 -15.54
N LYS A 68 -15.90 0.79 -16.37
CA LYS A 68 -15.11 2.04 -16.48
C LYS A 68 -15.84 3.29 -15.98
N GLU A 69 -16.97 3.22 -15.28
CA GLU A 69 -17.39 4.34 -14.42
C GLU A 69 -17.35 3.95 -12.93
N PRO A 70 -16.54 4.63 -12.08
CA PRO A 70 -15.74 5.83 -12.32
C PRO A 70 -14.25 5.49 -12.51
N GLY A 71 -13.84 5.17 -13.74
CA GLY A 71 -12.43 5.04 -14.10
C GLY A 71 -11.83 6.40 -14.45
N LEU A 72 -11.41 7.16 -13.42
CA LEU A 72 -10.59 8.39 -13.54
C LEU A 72 -11.20 9.51 -14.41
N SER A 73 -12.41 10.01 -14.06
CA SER A 73 -12.46 11.46 -13.98
C SER A 73 -11.45 11.82 -12.88
N LEU A 74 -10.35 12.49 -13.23
CA LEU A 74 -9.41 13.01 -12.25
C LEU A 74 -10.25 13.85 -11.27
N SER A 75 -10.60 13.27 -10.12
CA SER A 75 -11.30 14.03 -9.11
C SER A 75 -10.38 15.20 -8.78
N LEU A 76 -10.95 16.40 -8.59
CA LEU A 76 -10.18 17.59 -8.24
C LEU A 76 -9.22 17.31 -7.06
N ASN A 77 -9.64 16.41 -6.16
CA ASN A 77 -8.84 15.89 -5.07
C ASN A 77 -7.54 15.18 -5.52
N ILE A 78 -7.60 14.20 -6.44
CA ILE A 78 -6.38 13.48 -6.90
C ILE A 78 -5.39 14.45 -7.56
N THR A 79 -5.87 15.38 -8.38
CA THR A 79 -5.00 16.38 -9.04
C THR A 79 -4.30 17.27 -8.01
N SER A 80 -5.02 17.74 -6.99
CA SER A 80 -4.42 18.52 -5.90
C SER A 80 -3.40 17.73 -5.09
N GLN A 81 -3.66 16.44 -4.83
CA GLN A 81 -2.72 15.57 -4.13
C GLN A 81 -1.45 15.32 -4.95
N ILE A 82 -1.57 15.10 -6.26
CA ILE A 82 -0.41 14.97 -7.16
C ILE A 82 0.45 16.22 -7.08
N HIS A 83 -0.16 17.40 -7.14
CA HIS A 83 0.57 18.66 -7.05
C HIS A 83 1.30 18.80 -5.71
N GLU A 84 0.63 18.50 -4.60
CA GLU A 84 1.24 18.61 -3.27
C GLU A 84 2.39 17.62 -3.10
N VAL A 85 2.23 16.35 -3.51
CA VAL A 85 3.31 15.36 -3.46
C VAL A 85 4.51 15.80 -4.28
N LYS A 86 4.29 16.28 -5.52
CA LYS A 86 5.38 16.80 -6.36
C LYS A 86 6.06 18.00 -5.74
N LYS A 87 5.30 18.91 -5.12
CA LYS A 87 5.86 20.06 -4.40
C LYS A 87 6.76 19.62 -3.26
N GLN A 88 6.33 18.64 -2.46
CA GLN A 88 7.15 18.09 -1.38
C GLN A 88 8.44 17.43 -1.88
N ILE A 89 8.36 16.63 -2.96
CA ILE A 89 9.56 16.05 -3.58
C ILE A 89 10.49 17.16 -4.05
N ASN A 90 9.96 18.18 -4.75
CA ASN A 90 10.76 19.25 -5.32
C ASN A 90 11.41 20.18 -4.30
N ASN A 91 10.78 20.37 -3.15
CA ASN A 91 11.28 21.23 -2.07
C ASN A 91 12.20 20.48 -1.10
N SER A 92 12.66 19.29 -1.48
CA SER A 92 13.39 18.42 -0.58
C SER A 92 14.68 17.85 -1.18
N PRO A 93 15.66 17.46 -0.34
CA PRO A 93 16.89 16.80 -0.78
C PRO A 93 16.68 15.48 -1.55
N LEU A 94 15.46 14.93 -1.49
CA LEU A 94 15.10 13.72 -2.22
C LEU A 94 15.17 13.95 -3.73
N LYS A 95 14.86 15.17 -4.22
CA LYS A 95 14.95 15.47 -5.64
C LYS A 95 16.37 15.26 -6.15
N GLU A 96 17.37 15.88 -5.53
CA GLU A 96 18.77 15.76 -5.93
C GLU A 96 19.26 14.31 -5.81
N ALA A 97 18.80 13.59 -4.78
CA ALA A 97 19.07 12.16 -4.60
C ALA A 97 18.57 11.34 -5.78
N LEU A 98 17.30 11.54 -6.17
CA LEU A 98 16.68 10.85 -7.29
C LEU A 98 17.34 11.23 -8.62
N PHE A 99 17.66 12.51 -8.84
CA PHE A 99 18.43 12.93 -10.02
C PHE A 99 19.80 12.25 -10.10
N ARG A 100 20.53 12.17 -8.98
CA ARG A 100 21.83 11.49 -8.93
C ARG A 100 21.73 9.99 -9.22
N LEU A 101 20.65 9.35 -8.79
CA LEU A 101 20.45 7.90 -8.95
C LEU A 101 19.94 7.53 -10.34
N PHE A 102 18.95 8.25 -10.85
CA PHE A 102 18.23 7.92 -12.08
C PHE A 102 18.76 8.70 -13.30
N GLY A 103 19.46 9.81 -13.08
CA GLY A 103 19.80 10.76 -14.11
C GLY A 103 18.58 11.58 -14.56
N GLU A 104 18.83 12.61 -15.37
CA GLU A 104 17.78 13.50 -15.87
C GLU A 104 16.71 12.75 -16.68
N ALA A 105 17.13 11.81 -17.52
CA ALA A 105 16.22 11.05 -18.39
C ALA A 105 15.24 10.15 -17.63
N ASN A 106 15.61 9.62 -16.46
CA ASN A 106 14.77 8.67 -15.72
C ASN A 106 14.24 9.22 -14.38
N TYR A 107 14.60 10.44 -13.97
CA TYR A 107 14.03 11.08 -12.77
C TYR A 107 12.50 11.09 -12.83
N GLY A 108 11.92 11.44 -13.98
CA GLY A 108 10.47 11.48 -14.16
C GLY A 108 9.77 10.13 -13.93
N LEU A 109 10.48 9.00 -14.14
CA LEU A 109 9.95 7.66 -13.84
C LEU A 109 9.89 7.41 -12.33
N ALA A 110 10.95 7.76 -11.61
CA ALA A 110 11.00 7.63 -10.16
C ALA A 110 9.97 8.53 -9.48
N GLU A 111 9.86 9.79 -9.92
CA GLU A 111 8.83 10.72 -9.44
C GLU A 111 7.43 10.14 -9.70
N ALA A 112 7.16 9.63 -10.91
CA ALA A 112 5.86 9.04 -11.24
C ALA A 112 5.53 7.80 -10.39
N LEU A 113 6.52 6.94 -10.10
CA LEU A 113 6.34 5.80 -9.19
C LEU A 113 5.95 6.24 -7.78
N ILE A 114 6.64 7.24 -7.23
CA ILE A 114 6.37 7.78 -5.89
C ILE A 114 4.99 8.41 -5.83
N VAL A 115 4.66 9.26 -6.82
CA VAL A 115 3.35 9.92 -6.90
C VAL A 115 2.24 8.87 -6.99
N LYS A 116 2.36 7.89 -7.90
CA LYS A 116 1.37 6.80 -8.04
C LYS A 116 1.21 6.02 -6.73
N ALA A 117 2.31 5.69 -6.05
CA ALA A 117 2.28 4.94 -4.79
C ALA A 117 1.59 5.70 -3.65
N ILE A 118 1.55 7.04 -3.70
CA ILE A 118 0.88 7.86 -2.70
C ILE A 118 -0.58 8.12 -3.08
N THR A 119 -0.85 8.56 -4.32
CA THR A 119 -2.16 9.07 -4.72
C THR A 119 -3.09 8.00 -5.29
N ALA A 120 -2.55 6.85 -5.68
CA ALA A 120 -3.25 5.80 -6.42
C ALA A 120 -2.78 4.38 -6.04
N ALA A 121 -2.41 4.17 -4.77
CA ALA A 121 -1.93 2.89 -4.27
C ALA A 121 -2.93 1.74 -4.46
N GLU A 122 -4.22 2.05 -4.34
CA GLU A 122 -5.33 1.09 -4.41
C GLU A 122 -5.76 0.74 -5.84
N ILE A 123 -5.21 1.41 -6.86
CA ILE A 123 -5.58 1.15 -8.25
C ILE A 123 -4.90 -0.15 -8.71
N ASP A 124 -5.69 -1.21 -8.87
CA ASP A 124 -5.25 -2.52 -9.36
C ASP A 124 -5.16 -2.55 -10.89
N LYS A 125 -4.29 -1.69 -11.44
CA LYS A 125 -3.94 -1.65 -12.86
C LYS A 125 -2.43 -1.54 -13.05
N PRO A 126 -1.90 -1.99 -14.20
CA PRO A 126 -0.48 -1.85 -14.48
C PRO A 126 0.00 -0.40 -14.36
N VAL A 127 1.17 -0.22 -13.73
CA VAL A 127 1.71 1.11 -13.38
C VAL A 127 1.81 2.05 -14.57
N GLN A 128 2.16 1.56 -15.77
CA GLN A 128 2.25 2.40 -16.95
C GLN A 128 0.91 3.03 -17.34
N GLU A 129 -0.19 2.27 -17.23
CA GLU A 129 -1.51 2.77 -17.56
C GLU A 129 -1.96 3.79 -16.53
N VAL A 130 -1.71 3.52 -15.25
CA VAL A 130 -2.06 4.45 -14.17
C VAL A 130 -1.29 5.76 -14.32
N CYS A 131 0.03 5.70 -14.52
CA CYS A 131 0.86 6.89 -14.69
C CYS A 131 0.50 7.70 -15.94
N GLN A 132 0.15 7.03 -17.04
CA GLN A 132 -0.32 7.70 -18.25
C GLN A 132 -1.68 8.38 -18.02
N ASN A 133 -2.62 7.70 -17.38
CA ASN A 133 -3.96 8.23 -17.08
C ASN A 133 -3.92 9.40 -16.08
N LEU A 134 -2.96 9.40 -15.16
CA LEU A 134 -2.71 10.51 -14.23
C LEU A 134 -1.92 11.66 -14.87
N GLY A 135 -1.51 11.56 -16.14
CA GLY A 135 -0.71 12.58 -16.82
C GLY A 135 0.70 12.74 -16.27
N LEU A 136 1.27 11.69 -15.65
CA LEU A 136 2.60 11.74 -15.03
C LEU A 136 3.71 11.47 -16.05
N THR A 137 3.66 10.34 -16.74
CA THR A 137 4.65 9.95 -17.77
C THR A 137 4.11 8.83 -18.66
N ALA A 138 4.47 8.84 -19.94
CA ALA A 138 4.09 7.84 -20.93
C ALA A 138 5.22 6.81 -21.15
N ALA A 139 5.59 6.09 -20.08
CA ALA A 139 6.68 5.11 -20.09
C ALA A 139 6.17 3.67 -20.17
N THR A 140 7.03 2.77 -20.63
CA THR A 140 6.73 1.34 -20.74
C THR A 140 6.80 0.62 -19.39
N SER A 141 6.15 -0.54 -19.26
CA SER A 141 6.28 -1.43 -18.10
C SER A 141 7.74 -1.77 -17.78
N LEU A 142 8.57 -2.02 -18.80
CA LEU A 142 9.97 -2.36 -18.62
C LEU A 142 10.77 -1.20 -18.00
N GLN A 143 10.48 0.04 -18.39
CA GLN A 143 11.11 1.22 -17.80
C GLN A 143 10.74 1.38 -16.31
N PHE A 144 9.47 1.20 -15.95
CA PHE A 144 9.04 1.21 -14.55
C PHE A 144 9.65 0.06 -13.73
N TYR A 145 9.71 -1.13 -14.31
CA TYR A 145 10.37 -2.28 -13.68
C TYR A 145 11.84 -2.00 -13.40
N ASN A 146 12.58 -1.46 -14.38
CA ASN A 146 13.98 -1.10 -14.21
C ASN A 146 14.17 0.02 -13.19
N ALA A 147 13.25 0.99 -13.13
CA ALA A 147 13.28 2.04 -12.13
C ALA A 147 13.06 1.48 -10.71
N MET A 148 12.10 0.57 -10.52
CA MET A 148 11.89 -0.12 -9.25
C MET A 148 13.10 -0.98 -8.86
N LYS A 149 13.66 -1.73 -9.82
CA LYS A 149 14.86 -2.53 -9.60
C LYS A 149 16.03 -1.66 -9.14
N LEU A 150 16.25 -0.52 -9.79
CA LEU A 150 17.30 0.43 -9.41
C LEU A 150 17.05 0.98 -8.00
N LEU A 151 15.80 1.28 -7.64
CA LEU A 151 15.44 1.76 -6.31
C LEU A 151 15.83 0.77 -5.20
N GLY A 152 15.74 -0.54 -5.47
CA GLY A 152 16.09 -1.58 -4.49
C GLY A 152 17.55 -2.01 -4.46
N GLN A 153 18.42 -1.47 -5.32
CA GLN A 153 19.84 -1.81 -5.29
C GLN A 153 20.55 -1.23 -4.06
N ASP A 154 21.56 -1.93 -3.54
CA ASP A 154 22.30 -1.51 -2.33
C ASP A 154 22.96 -0.13 -2.46
N ARG A 155 23.45 0.20 -3.67
CA ARG A 155 24.01 1.53 -3.93
C ARG A 155 22.98 2.65 -3.73
N THR A 156 21.70 2.38 -3.99
CA THR A 156 20.60 3.33 -3.86
C THR A 156 20.27 3.59 -2.39
N LYS A 157 20.22 2.53 -1.57
CA LYS A 157 19.99 2.63 -0.12
C LYS A 157 20.94 3.65 0.53
N GLY A 158 22.24 3.58 0.22
CA GLY A 158 23.23 4.49 0.78
C GLY A 158 23.06 5.95 0.38
N VAL A 159 22.54 6.24 -0.82
CA VAL A 159 22.24 7.61 -1.27
C VAL A 159 21.01 8.13 -0.55
N LEU A 160 19.92 7.38 -0.56
CA LEU A 160 18.65 7.79 0.03
C LEU A 160 18.75 7.94 1.55
N LEU A 161 19.57 7.11 2.20
CA LEU A 161 19.88 7.22 3.63
C LEU A 161 20.54 8.56 3.98
N SER A 162 21.29 9.15 3.06
CA SER A 162 21.98 10.44 3.26
C SER A 162 21.13 11.66 2.92
N THR A 163 20.02 11.47 2.22
CA THR A 163 19.15 12.55 1.72
C THR A 163 17.78 12.52 2.40
N ARG A 164 17.74 12.08 3.66
CA ARG A 164 16.49 11.97 4.42
C ARG A 164 15.72 13.27 4.34
N LEU A 165 14.40 13.16 4.18
CA LEU A 165 13.48 14.23 4.51
C LEU A 165 13.57 14.38 6.03
N PHE A 166 14.40 15.31 6.50
CA PHE A 166 14.49 15.59 7.92
C PHE A 166 13.10 16.06 8.39
N ASP A 167 12.46 15.27 9.26
CA ASP A 167 11.45 15.85 10.14
C ASP A 167 12.13 16.97 10.93
N ALA A 168 11.40 18.05 11.18
CA ALA A 168 11.84 19.38 11.63
C ALA A 168 12.64 19.49 12.97
N GLY A 169 13.25 18.41 13.47
CA GLY A 169 14.20 18.44 14.57
C GLY A 169 15.62 18.30 14.02
N GLY A 170 16.40 19.39 14.06
CA GLY A 170 17.76 19.50 13.52
C GLY A 170 18.80 18.55 14.15
N ASN A 171 20.07 18.99 14.21
CA ASN A 171 21.22 18.19 14.65
C ASN A 171 21.07 17.53 16.05
N ASP A 172 20.08 17.91 16.85
CA ASP A 172 19.83 17.38 18.20
C ASP A 172 19.40 15.91 18.23
N ASN A 173 19.02 15.32 17.09
CA ASN A 173 18.62 13.92 17.01
C ASN A 173 19.81 12.94 16.85
N ILE A 174 21.04 13.43 16.69
CA ILE A 174 22.23 12.58 16.43
C ILE A 174 22.58 11.69 17.64
N HIS A 175 22.19 12.09 18.86
CA HIS A 175 22.46 11.34 20.09
C HIS A 175 21.31 10.43 20.54
N LYS A 176 20.16 10.46 19.86
CA LYS A 176 19.00 9.69 20.28
C LYS A 176 19.11 8.23 19.83
N VAL A 177 18.49 7.36 20.63
CA VAL A 177 18.47 5.91 20.34
C VAL A 177 17.56 5.66 19.13
N GLY A 178 18.14 5.05 18.10
CA GLY A 178 17.41 4.47 16.98
C GLY A 178 16.95 3.06 17.28
N VAL A 179 16.01 2.57 16.49
CA VAL A 179 15.38 1.26 16.68
C VAL A 179 15.50 0.45 15.40
N ILE A 180 15.84 -0.83 15.48
CA ILE A 180 15.73 -1.77 14.35
C ILE A 180 14.66 -2.77 14.72
N HIS A 181 13.53 -2.76 14.01
CA HIS A 181 12.43 -3.69 14.25
C HIS A 181 12.52 -4.87 13.29
N LEU A 182 12.68 -6.07 13.87
CA LEU A 182 12.72 -7.35 13.18
C LEU A 182 11.36 -8.05 13.32
N PHE A 183 10.73 -8.35 12.19
CA PHE A 183 9.46 -9.05 12.15
C PHE A 183 9.28 -9.83 10.83
N LYS A 184 8.36 -10.80 10.85
CA LYS A 184 7.89 -11.48 9.64
C LYS A 184 6.99 -10.55 8.83
N ALA A 185 7.26 -10.48 7.54
CA ALA A 185 6.47 -9.76 6.56
C ALA A 185 6.12 -10.68 5.39
N VAL A 186 5.15 -10.24 4.59
CA VAL A 186 4.65 -10.92 3.41
C VAL A 186 4.75 -9.95 2.24
N PHE A 187 5.37 -10.38 1.16
CA PHE A 187 5.29 -9.72 -0.13
C PHE A 187 4.22 -10.40 -0.99
N GLU A 188 3.27 -9.63 -1.49
CA GLU A 188 2.14 -10.08 -2.31
C GLU A 188 2.23 -9.48 -3.70
N GLY A 189 2.00 -10.31 -4.72
CA GLY A 189 1.98 -9.88 -6.12
C GLY A 189 1.11 -10.80 -6.96
N ASN A 190 1.28 -10.71 -8.27
CA ASN A 190 0.65 -11.61 -9.23
C ASN A 190 1.69 -12.58 -9.82
N SER A 191 1.44 -13.88 -9.76
CA SER A 191 2.14 -14.91 -10.51
C SER A 191 1.24 -15.44 -11.62
N PHE A 192 1.78 -16.23 -12.55
CA PHE A 192 0.99 -16.85 -13.60
C PHE A 192 1.42 -18.29 -13.75
N GLU A 193 0.45 -19.19 -13.91
CA GLU A 193 0.76 -20.57 -14.34
C GLU A 193 1.11 -20.58 -15.82
N VAL A 194 2.17 -21.32 -16.12
CA VAL A 194 2.63 -21.62 -17.47
C VAL A 194 2.45 -23.10 -17.73
N ASP A 195 1.91 -23.44 -18.90
CA ASP A 195 1.74 -24.83 -19.29
C ASP A 195 3.10 -25.45 -19.68
N MET A 196 3.13 -26.76 -19.95
CA MET A 196 4.35 -27.45 -20.40
C MET A 196 4.94 -26.87 -21.70
N THR A 197 4.17 -26.05 -22.43
CA THR A 197 4.59 -25.34 -23.65
C THR A 197 4.93 -23.88 -23.42
N GLY A 198 4.87 -23.39 -22.17
CA GLY A 198 5.19 -22.02 -21.79
C GLY A 198 4.08 -21.00 -22.06
N ASN A 199 2.83 -21.41 -22.31
CA ASN A 199 1.73 -20.45 -22.42
C ASN A 199 1.22 -20.07 -21.03
N ILE A 200 1.09 -18.77 -20.79
CA ILE A 200 0.47 -18.19 -19.59
C ILE A 200 -1.05 -18.36 -19.71
N PHE A 201 -1.72 -19.02 -18.74
CA PHE A 201 -3.18 -19.22 -18.84
C PHE A 201 -4.00 -18.83 -17.62
N MET A 202 -3.42 -18.69 -16.40
CA MET A 202 -4.17 -18.12 -15.26
C MET A 202 -3.30 -17.29 -14.31
N PRO A 203 -3.75 -16.08 -13.91
CA PRO A 203 -3.13 -15.33 -12.82
C PRO A 203 -3.36 -16.07 -11.49
N GLN A 204 -2.33 -16.07 -10.66
CA GLN A 204 -2.34 -16.56 -9.29
C GLN A 204 -1.83 -15.48 -8.35
N ASN A 205 -2.22 -15.57 -7.09
CA ASN A 205 -1.67 -14.69 -6.06
C ASN A 205 -0.26 -15.18 -5.72
N TYR A 206 0.75 -14.38 -6.06
CA TYR A 206 2.11 -14.60 -5.58
C TYR A 206 2.18 -14.14 -4.12
N ARG A 207 2.74 -14.98 -3.27
CA ARG A 207 2.96 -14.66 -1.86
C ARG A 207 4.30 -15.20 -1.41
N LYS A 208 5.18 -14.33 -0.91
CA LYS A 208 6.49 -14.70 -0.38
C LYS A 208 6.65 -14.15 1.03
N GLU A 209 6.92 -15.04 1.98
CA GLU A 209 7.28 -14.62 3.33
C GLU A 209 8.74 -14.13 3.35
N ILE A 210 8.99 -13.05 4.07
CA ILE A 210 10.31 -12.47 4.27
C ILE A 210 10.48 -12.04 5.73
N PHE A 211 11.71 -11.85 6.16
CA PHE A 211 12.07 -11.24 7.45
C PHE A 211 12.53 -9.82 7.21
N ALA A 212 11.72 -8.84 7.60
CA ALA A 212 12.05 -7.43 7.43
C ALA A 212 12.80 -6.89 8.65
N LEU A 213 13.88 -6.15 8.42
CA LEU A 213 14.64 -5.41 9.40
C LEU A 213 14.48 -3.92 9.09
N ILE A 214 13.53 -3.25 9.72
CA ILE A 214 13.26 -1.83 9.47
C ILE A 214 13.94 -0.99 10.53
N ALA A 215 14.92 -0.19 10.13
CA ALA A 215 15.53 0.80 11.00
C ALA A 215 14.64 2.05 11.07
N CYS A 216 14.36 2.51 12.27
CA CYS A 216 13.61 3.71 12.57
C CYS A 216 14.47 4.69 13.38
N ASP A 217 14.20 5.98 13.21
CA ASP A 217 14.73 7.01 14.09
C ASP A 217 14.03 7.00 15.46
N CYS A 218 14.38 7.96 16.31
CA CYS A 218 13.83 8.10 17.66
C CYS A 218 12.33 8.47 17.69
N CYS A 219 11.78 8.92 16.56
CA CYS A 219 10.35 9.23 16.38
C CYS A 219 9.57 8.05 15.80
N GLY A 220 10.25 6.93 15.51
CA GLY A 220 9.63 5.75 14.91
C GLY A 220 9.46 5.84 13.40
N VAL A 221 10.08 6.82 12.74
CA VAL A 221 10.02 6.99 11.29
C VAL A 221 11.04 6.06 10.62
N PRO A 222 10.65 5.23 9.64
CA PRO A 222 11.58 4.38 8.90
C PRO A 222 12.67 5.18 8.17
N VAL A 223 13.92 4.77 8.32
CA VAL A 223 15.09 5.45 7.76
C VAL A 223 16.02 4.57 6.93
N ASP A 224 16.09 3.28 7.21
CA ASP A 224 16.81 2.29 6.39
C ASP A 224 16.17 0.91 6.57
N PHE A 225 16.56 -0.06 5.75
CA PHE A 225 16.09 -1.43 5.88
C PHE A 225 17.10 -2.46 5.37
N GLU A 226 16.96 -3.68 5.88
CA GLU A 226 17.36 -4.88 5.15
C GLU A 226 16.23 -5.91 5.24
N TYR A 227 16.33 -6.97 4.46
CA TYR A 227 15.45 -8.11 4.62
C TYR A 227 16.18 -9.43 4.32
N ALA A 228 15.66 -10.52 4.84
CA ALA A 228 16.13 -11.88 4.57
C ALA A 228 14.99 -12.74 4.05
N ASP A 229 15.30 -13.62 3.10
CA ASP A 229 14.36 -14.65 2.63
C ASP A 229 14.21 -15.77 3.67
N GLU A 230 15.29 -16.10 4.38
CA GLU A 230 15.31 -17.14 5.40
C GLU A 230 15.81 -16.62 6.75
N TRP A 231 15.30 -17.22 7.82
CA TRP A 231 15.63 -16.81 9.20
C TRP A 231 17.13 -16.89 9.51
N ARG A 232 17.85 -17.84 8.87
CA ARG A 232 19.29 -18.05 9.06
C ARG A 232 20.14 -16.88 8.54
N ASP A 233 19.61 -16.10 7.60
CA ASP A 233 20.32 -14.98 6.99
C ASP A 233 20.10 -13.66 7.77
N VAL A 234 19.13 -13.63 8.68
CA VAL A 234 18.78 -12.44 9.49
C VAL A 234 19.99 -11.85 10.23
N PRO A 235 20.85 -12.63 10.91
CA PRO A 235 22.03 -12.07 11.58
C PRO A 235 22.99 -11.37 10.61
N ALA A 236 23.22 -11.94 9.42
CA ALA A 236 24.09 -11.34 8.40
C ALA A 236 23.49 -10.03 7.87
N GLN A 237 22.19 -10.01 7.59
CA GLN A 237 21.47 -8.82 7.13
C GLN A 237 21.45 -7.71 8.19
N LEU A 238 21.28 -8.08 9.47
CA LEU A 238 21.40 -7.14 10.57
C LEU A 238 22.79 -6.49 10.62
N GLN A 239 23.86 -7.26 10.46
CA GLN A 239 25.22 -6.70 10.43
C GLN A 239 25.42 -5.74 9.25
N THR A 240 24.92 -6.07 8.06
CA THR A 240 24.95 -5.19 6.88
C THR A 240 24.23 -3.87 7.15
N LEU A 241 23.00 -3.94 7.68
CA LEU A 241 22.19 -2.77 8.03
C LEU A 241 22.92 -1.89 9.06
N VAL A 242 23.40 -2.50 10.14
CA VAL A 242 24.06 -1.79 11.25
C VAL A 242 25.36 -1.14 10.80
N LYS A 243 26.15 -1.83 9.96
CA LYS A 243 27.36 -1.25 9.37
C LYS A 243 27.02 -0.02 8.53
N ARG A 244 25.99 -0.09 7.69
CA ARG A 244 25.56 1.04 6.86
C ARG A 244 25.06 2.22 7.70
N LEU A 245 24.28 1.95 8.74
CA LEU A 245 23.80 2.96 9.68
C LEU A 245 24.96 3.62 10.43
N ARG A 246 25.88 2.85 11.03
CA ARG A 246 27.03 3.39 11.78
C ARG A 246 27.96 4.25 10.92
N ASN A 247 28.06 3.96 9.62
CA ASN A 247 28.84 4.79 8.70
C ASN A 247 28.19 6.15 8.40
N LYS A 248 26.90 6.33 8.73
CA LYS A 248 26.12 7.54 8.40
C LYS A 248 25.57 8.25 9.63
N THR A 249 25.47 7.58 10.76
CA THR A 249 24.93 8.15 12.00
C THR A 249 25.72 7.66 13.21
N ALA A 250 25.87 8.55 14.20
CA ALA A 250 26.41 8.22 15.52
C ALA A 250 25.36 7.62 16.47
N ALA A 251 24.11 7.44 16.01
CA ALA A 251 23.03 6.91 16.82
C ALA A 251 23.33 5.49 17.33
N ARG A 252 22.93 5.24 18.57
CA ARG A 252 22.91 3.89 19.16
C ARG A 252 21.62 3.20 18.71
N PHE A 253 21.68 1.90 18.46
CA PHE A 253 20.53 1.12 18.00
C PHE A 253 20.17 0.01 18.97
N ILE A 254 18.86 -0.12 19.24
CA ILE A 254 18.26 -1.28 19.90
C ILE A 254 17.55 -2.12 18.84
N VAL A 255 17.67 -3.44 18.93
CA VAL A 255 16.93 -4.35 18.04
C VAL A 255 15.68 -4.85 18.75
N LEU A 256 14.50 -4.58 18.20
CA LEU A 256 13.24 -5.19 18.63
C LEU A 256 13.05 -6.50 17.87
N ASP A 257 13.30 -7.63 18.53
CA ASP A 257 13.14 -8.96 17.96
C ASP A 257 11.81 -9.60 18.41
N GLU A 258 10.76 -9.43 17.59
CA GLU A 258 9.43 -10.00 17.85
C GLU A 258 9.43 -11.54 17.79
N THR A 259 10.41 -12.10 17.08
CA THR A 259 10.46 -13.52 16.73
C THR A 259 11.45 -14.33 17.54
N ASN A 260 12.22 -13.68 18.42
CA ASN A 260 13.28 -14.29 19.23
C ASN A 260 14.30 -15.07 18.36
N MET A 261 14.67 -14.51 17.21
CA MET A 261 15.61 -15.10 16.24
C MET A 261 17.08 -14.75 16.54
N LEU A 262 17.33 -13.74 17.36
CA LEU A 262 18.67 -13.26 17.67
C LEU A 262 19.12 -13.77 19.04
N ALA A 263 20.15 -14.62 19.03
CA ALA A 263 20.81 -15.10 20.25
C ALA A 263 22.12 -14.35 20.53
N ASP A 264 22.97 -14.21 19.51
CA ASP A 264 24.35 -13.72 19.65
C ASP A 264 24.59 -12.48 18.80
N THR A 265 24.20 -11.31 19.33
CA THR A 265 24.52 -10.03 18.68
C THR A 265 25.19 -9.08 19.65
N SER A 266 26.11 -8.26 19.14
CA SER A 266 26.74 -7.19 19.92
C SER A 266 25.77 -6.04 20.27
N LEU A 267 24.58 -6.03 19.68
CA LEU A 267 23.59 -4.99 19.92
C LEU A 267 22.66 -5.37 21.08
N PRO A 268 22.14 -4.38 21.82
CA PRO A 268 21.04 -4.61 22.74
C PRO A 268 19.82 -5.15 21.98
N VAL A 269 19.42 -6.38 22.28
CA VAL A 269 18.22 -7.01 21.74
C VAL A 269 17.11 -6.94 22.78
N ALA A 270 16.01 -6.31 22.41
CA ALA A 270 14.78 -6.32 23.17
C ALA A 270 13.85 -7.43 22.64
N LYS A 271 13.24 -8.16 23.56
CA LYS A 271 12.25 -9.20 23.27
C LYS A 271 10.90 -8.80 23.85
N VAL A 272 9.81 -9.30 23.27
CA VAL A 272 8.47 -9.10 23.84
C VAL A 272 8.45 -9.73 25.23
N ALA A 273 8.09 -8.95 26.25
CA ALA A 273 8.01 -9.43 27.62
C ALA A 273 6.81 -10.38 27.74
N ALA A 274 7.06 -11.65 28.05
CA ALA A 274 5.99 -12.63 28.30
C ALA A 274 5.17 -12.25 29.54
N GLU A 275 5.84 -11.74 30.57
CA GLU A 275 5.24 -11.26 31.80
C GLU A 275 5.90 -9.94 32.23
N VAL A 276 5.08 -9.00 32.70
CA VAL A 276 5.53 -7.73 33.28
C VAL A 276 5.28 -7.81 34.78
N PRO A 277 6.32 -7.66 35.63
CA PRO A 277 6.12 -7.65 37.08
C PRO A 277 5.11 -6.58 37.50
N GLY A 278 4.15 -6.95 38.36
CA GLY A 278 3.07 -6.03 38.78
C GLY A 278 3.59 -4.74 39.40
N GLU A 279 4.72 -4.81 40.12
CA GLU A 279 5.38 -3.68 40.76
C GLU A 279 5.80 -2.58 39.78
N ILE A 280 6.17 -2.94 38.55
CA ILE A 280 6.65 -1.99 37.54
C ILE A 280 5.58 -1.57 36.55
N GLN A 281 4.38 -2.18 36.57
CA GLN A 281 3.37 -1.96 35.54
C GLN A 281 2.87 -0.51 35.47
N ASN A 282 2.74 0.16 36.62
CA ASN A 282 2.34 1.57 36.68
C ASN A 282 3.49 2.51 36.27
N ALA A 283 4.73 2.18 36.62
CA ALA A 283 5.90 2.97 36.21
C ALA A 283 6.16 2.84 34.70
N LEU A 284 5.89 1.67 34.12
CA LEU A 284 6.04 1.39 32.69
C LEU A 284 5.11 2.25 31.81
N LYS A 285 3.98 2.72 32.35
CA LYS A 285 3.10 3.68 31.66
C LYS A 285 3.75 5.07 31.50
N LYS A 286 4.79 5.38 32.28
CA LYS A 286 5.49 6.68 32.27
C LYS A 286 6.77 6.66 31.43
N GLY A 287 7.26 5.49 31.00
CA GLY A 287 8.51 5.36 30.26
C GLY A 287 9.16 4.00 30.43
N SER A 288 10.49 3.95 30.43
CA SER A 288 11.22 2.72 30.74
C SER A 288 11.45 2.53 32.24
N VAL A 289 11.56 1.28 32.68
CA VAL A 289 11.78 0.91 34.07
C VAL A 289 12.88 -0.14 34.15
N LYS A 290 13.91 0.14 34.95
CA LYS A 290 14.94 -0.85 35.27
C LYS A 290 14.48 -1.71 36.45
N HIS A 291 14.50 -3.03 36.27
CA HIS A 291 14.15 -4.00 37.31
C HIS A 291 15.22 -5.10 37.35
N GLY A 292 16.09 -5.03 38.35
CA GLY A 292 17.33 -5.80 38.38
C GLY A 292 18.27 -5.41 37.23
N ASN A 293 18.71 -6.39 36.46
CA ASN A 293 19.56 -6.18 35.27
C ASN A 293 18.76 -5.93 33.98
N ARG A 294 17.43 -5.97 34.07
CA ARG A 294 16.54 -5.87 32.92
C ARG A 294 16.00 -4.45 32.75
N LEU A 295 15.94 -3.98 31.51
CA LEU A 295 15.22 -2.76 31.16
C LEU A 295 13.89 -3.14 30.51
N PHE A 296 12.78 -2.70 31.10
CA PHE A 296 11.44 -2.83 30.53
C PHE A 296 11.01 -1.50 29.91
N PHE A 297 10.35 -1.53 28.76
CA PHE A 297 9.76 -0.34 28.13
C PHE A 297 8.55 -0.72 27.29
N GLN A 298 7.74 0.28 26.93
CA GLN A 298 6.61 0.10 26.03
C GLN A 298 6.99 0.49 24.61
N VAL A 299 6.53 -0.32 23.65
CA VAL A 299 6.54 0.02 22.23
C VAL A 299 5.11 0.18 21.78
N THR A 300 4.80 1.36 21.25
CA THR A 300 3.53 1.66 20.59
C THR A 300 3.68 1.44 19.09
N ARG A 301 2.76 0.65 18.52
CA ARG A 301 2.61 0.41 17.09
C ARG A 301 1.21 0.81 16.65
N PHE A 302 1.07 1.18 15.38
CA PHE A 302 -0.22 1.58 14.78
C PHE A 302 -0.49 0.67 13.59
N SER A 303 -1.33 -0.34 13.80
CA SER A 303 -1.74 -1.24 12.73
C SER A 303 -2.91 -0.63 11.97
N GLN A 304 -2.98 -0.84 10.65
CA GLN A 304 -4.21 -0.55 9.94
C GLN A 304 -5.30 -1.55 10.38
N LEU A 305 -6.54 -1.07 10.51
CA LEU A 305 -7.69 -1.95 10.63
C LEU A 305 -7.75 -2.91 9.46
N SER A 306 -8.33 -4.10 9.67
CA SER A 306 -8.55 -5.04 8.58
C SER A 306 -9.36 -4.40 7.45
N GLU A 307 -9.10 -4.82 6.21
CA GLU A 307 -9.79 -4.30 5.02
C GLU A 307 -11.32 -4.34 5.17
N GLY A 308 -11.86 -5.40 5.79
CA GLY A 308 -13.28 -5.51 6.09
C GLY A 308 -13.80 -4.41 7.03
N LYS A 309 -13.05 -4.05 8.08
CA LYS A 309 -13.41 -2.95 8.99
C LYS A 309 -13.23 -1.58 8.31
N ILE A 310 -12.22 -1.42 7.46
CA ILE A 310 -12.04 -0.20 6.66
C ILE A 310 -13.22 -0.04 5.69
N LYS A 311 -13.63 -1.09 4.99
CA LYS A 311 -14.80 -1.11 4.10
C LYS A 311 -16.09 -0.84 4.86
N GLU A 312 -16.25 -1.41 6.05
CA GLU A 312 -17.40 -1.12 6.92
C GLU A 312 -17.45 0.37 7.31
N LEU A 313 -16.30 0.93 7.69
CA LEU A 313 -16.17 2.35 8.03
C LEU A 313 -16.47 3.26 6.82
N GLN A 314 -15.95 2.92 5.64
CA GLN A 314 -16.25 3.61 4.39
C GLN A 314 -17.74 3.52 4.02
N ALA A 315 -18.37 2.35 4.20
CA ALA A 315 -19.80 2.17 3.96
C ALA A 315 -20.67 2.96 4.95
N LYS A 316 -20.25 3.09 6.21
CA LYS A 316 -20.89 3.97 7.20
C LYS A 316 -20.79 5.43 6.76
N LEU A 317 -19.59 5.89 6.37
CA LEU A 317 -19.39 7.26 5.88
C LEU A 317 -20.15 7.57 4.59
N ALA A 318 -20.22 6.62 3.65
CA ALA A 318 -20.99 6.78 2.42
C ALA A 318 -22.49 6.95 2.72
N ARG A 319 -23.03 6.17 3.67
CA ARG A 319 -24.42 6.31 4.14
C ARG A 319 -24.68 7.67 4.80
N VAL A 320 -23.74 8.14 5.64
CA VAL A 320 -23.83 9.47 6.24
C VAL A 320 -23.80 10.55 5.17
N SER A 321 -22.85 10.49 4.24
CA SER A 321 -22.70 11.49 3.17
C SER A 321 -23.96 11.54 2.29
N ALA A 322 -24.51 10.40 1.88
CA ALA A 322 -25.75 10.35 1.12
C ALA A 322 -26.95 10.94 1.90
N GLY A 323 -27.05 10.63 3.19
CA GLY A 323 -28.08 11.20 4.07
C GLY A 323 -27.94 12.71 4.24
N LEU A 324 -26.72 13.23 4.40
CA LEU A 324 -26.44 14.66 4.53
C LEU A 324 -26.64 15.42 3.20
N GLU A 325 -26.30 14.83 2.06
CA GLU A 325 -26.61 15.40 0.74
C GLU A 325 -28.12 15.48 0.48
N THR A 326 -28.88 14.49 0.95
CA THR A 326 -30.35 14.54 0.87
C THR A 326 -30.91 15.69 1.71
N ILE A 327 -30.35 15.90 2.92
CA ILE A 327 -30.73 17.05 3.76
C ILE A 327 -30.35 18.37 3.06
N LYS A 328 -29.16 18.46 2.47
CA LYS A 328 -28.72 19.63 1.71
C LYS A 328 -29.67 19.95 0.56
N ALA A 329 -30.10 18.93 -0.19
CA ALA A 329 -31.07 19.08 -1.26
C ALA A 329 -32.45 19.53 -0.75
N ASP A 330 -32.93 18.97 0.36
CA ASP A 330 -34.20 19.37 0.98
C ASP A 330 -34.19 20.83 1.46
N VAL A 331 -33.06 21.31 1.98
CA VAL A 331 -32.87 22.72 2.37
C VAL A 331 -32.88 23.61 1.13
N LEU A 332 -32.12 23.27 0.09
CA LEU A 332 -32.08 24.03 -1.18
C LEU A 332 -33.45 24.11 -1.86
N LEU A 333 -34.27 23.06 -1.75
CA LEU A 333 -35.63 23.01 -2.29
C LEU A 333 -36.67 23.70 -1.38
N GLY A 334 -36.26 24.27 -0.24
CA GLY A 334 -37.15 24.90 0.73
C GLY A 334 -38.09 23.93 1.47
N LYS A 335 -37.85 22.62 1.36
CA LYS A 335 -38.63 21.58 2.07
C LYS A 335 -38.24 21.49 3.54
N LEU A 336 -37.00 21.83 3.88
CA LEU A 336 -36.53 22.01 5.25
C LEU A 336 -36.03 23.43 5.45
N THR A 337 -36.70 24.20 6.31
CA THR A 337 -36.35 25.61 6.58
C THR A 337 -36.08 25.89 8.05
N ARG A 338 -36.50 25.01 8.97
CA ARG A 338 -36.29 25.20 10.41
C ARG A 338 -34.96 24.61 10.84
N GLU A 339 -34.04 25.44 11.31
CA GLU A 339 -32.71 25.03 11.81
C GLU A 339 -32.78 23.85 12.78
N THR A 340 -33.72 23.87 13.74
CA THR A 340 -33.88 22.80 14.75
C THR A 340 -34.23 21.45 14.11
N GLN A 341 -34.99 21.43 13.02
CA GLN A 341 -35.32 20.22 12.28
C GLN A 341 -34.13 19.73 11.44
N ILE A 342 -33.38 20.66 10.84
CA ILE A 342 -32.16 20.36 10.06
C ILE A 342 -31.12 19.70 10.95
N ARG A 343 -30.77 20.35 12.08
CA ARG A 343 -29.80 19.81 13.07
C ARG A 343 -30.22 18.44 13.59
N LYS A 344 -31.49 18.28 13.98
CA LYS A 344 -32.01 17.00 14.48
C LYS A 344 -31.91 15.89 13.41
N LYS A 345 -32.23 16.18 12.14
CA LYS A 345 -32.08 15.20 11.06
C LYS A 345 -30.61 14.86 10.80
N ALA A 346 -29.72 15.85 10.76
CA ALA A 346 -28.29 15.65 10.57
C ALA A 346 -27.67 14.80 11.69
N ASP A 347 -27.95 15.14 12.95
CA ASP A 347 -27.50 14.39 14.13
C ASP A 347 -27.99 12.93 14.09
N ASN A 348 -29.24 12.71 13.70
CA ASN A 348 -29.80 11.36 13.60
C ASN A 348 -29.09 10.53 12.51
N VAL A 349 -28.79 11.14 11.34
CA VAL A 349 -28.03 10.47 10.27
C VAL A 349 -26.62 10.11 10.73
N ILE A 350 -25.94 11.03 11.43
CA ILE A 350 -24.57 10.82 11.92
C ILE A 350 -24.54 9.74 13.03
N LYS A 351 -25.42 9.85 14.04
CA LYS A 351 -25.49 8.90 15.18
C LYS A 351 -25.91 7.50 14.76
N SER A 352 -26.89 7.38 13.87
CA SER A 352 -27.35 6.06 13.37
C SER A 352 -26.26 5.27 12.63
N ASN A 353 -25.21 5.95 12.17
CA ASN A 353 -24.06 5.33 11.49
C ASN A 353 -22.75 5.42 12.31
N GLN A 354 -22.80 5.80 13.59
CA GLN A 354 -21.64 5.83 14.50
C GLN A 354 -20.48 6.71 13.99
N CYS A 355 -20.79 7.86 13.41
CA CYS A 355 -19.83 8.77 12.79
C CYS A 355 -19.70 10.13 13.51
N GLU A 356 -20.05 10.21 14.80
CA GLU A 356 -20.12 11.44 15.59
C GLU A 356 -18.79 12.19 15.63
N ASP A 357 -17.67 11.48 15.78
CA ASP A 357 -16.33 12.10 15.81
C ASP A 357 -15.75 12.33 14.41
N LEU A 358 -16.43 11.84 13.35
CA LEU A 358 -15.90 11.82 11.98
C LEU A 358 -16.52 12.88 11.09
N VAL A 359 -17.72 13.37 11.40
CA VAL A 359 -18.44 14.29 10.53
C VAL A 359 -18.93 15.47 11.36
N THR A 360 -18.57 16.66 10.89
CA THR A 360 -19.08 17.93 11.43
C THR A 360 -19.95 18.59 10.38
N TYR A 361 -20.93 19.38 10.81
CA TYR A 361 -21.81 20.11 9.90
C TYR A 361 -22.11 21.50 10.41
N SER A 362 -22.50 22.38 9.51
CA SER A 362 -22.87 23.76 9.76
C SER A 362 -24.09 24.12 8.90
N TYR A 363 -24.96 24.94 9.47
CA TYR A 363 -26.12 25.48 8.78
C TYR A 363 -26.20 26.98 9.04
N ASN A 364 -26.42 27.75 7.99
CA ASN A 364 -26.62 29.20 8.04
C ASN A 364 -28.06 29.52 7.62
N ASP A 365 -28.85 30.04 8.55
CA ASP A 365 -30.28 30.33 8.35
C ASP A 365 -30.51 31.50 7.39
N ASN A 366 -29.62 32.49 7.39
CA ASN A 366 -29.74 33.67 6.51
C ASN A 366 -29.59 33.28 5.03
N ASP A 367 -28.62 32.40 4.74
CA ASP A 367 -28.30 31.99 3.38
C ASP A 367 -28.99 30.68 2.98
N GLN A 368 -29.66 30.01 3.91
CA GLN A 368 -30.23 28.66 3.74
C GLN A 368 -29.17 27.66 3.21
N VAL A 369 -27.93 27.78 3.69
CA VAL A 369 -26.81 26.92 3.26
C VAL A 369 -26.51 25.88 4.32
N PHE A 370 -26.57 24.61 3.93
CA PHE A 370 -26.12 23.47 4.73
C PHE A 370 -24.81 22.90 4.17
N ASN A 371 -23.78 22.82 5.01
CA ASN A 371 -22.48 22.27 4.68
C ASN A 371 -22.07 21.22 5.71
N TYR A 372 -21.31 20.21 5.27
CA TYR A 372 -20.70 19.23 6.17
C TYR A 372 -19.27 18.93 5.72
N TYR A 373 -18.46 18.49 6.67
CA TYR A 373 -17.05 18.20 6.51
C TYR A 373 -16.72 16.90 7.23
N ILE A 374 -15.98 16.02 6.55
CA ILE A 374 -15.43 14.81 7.15
C ILE A 374 -14.10 15.19 7.79
N ASN A 375 -13.94 14.90 9.09
CA ASN A 375 -12.68 15.05 9.79
C ASN A 375 -11.73 13.93 9.35
N GLU A 376 -10.94 14.22 8.32
CA GLU A 376 -9.96 13.29 7.74
C GLU A 376 -8.90 12.81 8.76
N GLU A 377 -8.58 13.63 9.76
CA GLU A 377 -7.62 13.26 10.81
C GLU A 377 -8.21 12.18 11.74
N ASN A 378 -9.42 12.40 12.25
CA ASN A 378 -10.12 11.41 13.06
C ASN A 378 -10.43 10.14 12.26
N LEU A 379 -10.68 10.26 10.95
CA LEU A 379 -10.85 9.11 10.06
C LEU A 379 -9.56 8.31 9.92
N LYS A 380 -8.41 8.98 9.75
CA LYS A 380 -7.08 8.32 9.74
C LYS A 380 -6.81 7.61 11.06
N GLN A 381 -7.13 8.25 12.20
CA GLN A 381 -6.97 7.65 13.52
C GLN A 381 -7.91 6.44 13.72
N LYS A 382 -9.19 6.53 13.35
CA LYS A 382 -10.13 5.39 13.43
C LYS A 382 -9.78 4.26 12.47
N LYS A 383 -9.05 4.52 11.39
CA LYS A 383 -8.49 3.47 10.50
C LYS A 383 -7.29 2.74 11.11
N GLN A 384 -6.77 3.20 12.25
CA GLN A 384 -5.61 2.62 12.91
C GLN A 384 -5.99 2.04 14.29
N THR A 385 -5.38 0.92 14.65
CA THR A 385 -5.44 0.37 16.01
C THR A 385 -4.10 0.58 16.68
N LYS A 386 -4.11 1.26 17.84
CA LYS A 386 -2.93 1.43 18.68
C LYS A 386 -2.67 0.13 19.46
N HIS A 387 -1.54 -0.51 19.19
CA HIS A 387 -1.06 -1.66 19.95
C HIS A 387 0.12 -1.24 20.82
N THR A 388 0.00 -1.41 22.13
CA THR A 388 1.11 -1.17 23.06
C THR A 388 1.58 -2.50 23.61
N THR A 389 2.83 -2.86 23.34
CA THR A 389 3.45 -4.09 23.84
C THR A 389 4.61 -3.75 24.77
N ALA A 390 4.80 -4.57 25.81
CA ALA A 390 5.93 -4.44 26.73
C ALA A 390 7.12 -5.24 26.19
N TRP A 391 8.30 -4.64 26.27
CA TRP A 391 9.56 -5.22 25.79
C TRP A 391 10.58 -5.22 26.91
N VAL A 392 11.52 -6.17 26.84
CA VAL A 392 12.57 -6.36 27.84
C VAL A 392 13.93 -6.54 27.19
N ILE A 393 14.96 -5.87 27.74
CA ILE A 393 16.37 -6.08 27.41
C ILE A 393 17.06 -6.66 28.66
N ASP A 394 17.71 -7.82 28.53
CA ASP A 394 18.28 -8.55 29.67
C ASP A 394 19.56 -7.93 30.27
N ARG A 395 20.29 -7.12 29.49
CA ARG A 395 21.56 -6.51 29.90
C ARG A 395 21.70 -5.10 29.32
N TRP A 396 21.02 -4.13 29.92
CA TRP A 396 21.10 -2.73 29.50
C TRP A 396 22.19 -1.97 30.30
N PRO A 397 23.28 -1.53 29.66
CA PRO A 397 24.42 -0.91 30.35
C PRO A 397 24.22 0.58 30.68
N GLU A 398 23.17 1.22 30.15
CA GLU A 398 23.01 2.68 30.16
C GLU A 398 21.90 3.17 31.09
N PRO A 399 21.79 4.49 31.36
CA PRO A 399 20.57 5.08 31.91
C PRO A 399 19.36 4.69 31.03
N GLY A 400 18.17 4.62 31.64
CA GLY A 400 16.96 4.17 30.96
C GLY A 400 16.59 4.99 29.72
N LEU A 401 15.65 4.50 28.93
CA LEU A 401 15.03 5.28 27.86
C LEU A 401 14.08 6.31 28.50
N ASP A 402 14.26 7.58 28.19
CA ASP A 402 13.49 8.69 28.76
C ASP A 402 11.99 8.60 28.46
N TYR A 403 11.59 7.85 27.44
CA TYR A 403 10.22 7.72 26.98
C TYR A 403 9.94 6.35 26.34
N GLY A 404 8.65 5.99 26.25
CA GLY A 404 8.21 4.83 25.48
C GLY A 404 8.52 5.02 23.99
N LEU A 405 8.81 3.93 23.29
CA LEU A 405 9.14 3.98 21.87
C LEU A 405 7.87 3.91 21.02
N THR A 406 7.80 4.71 19.97
CA THR A 406 6.78 4.56 18.92
C THR A 406 7.48 4.03 17.68
N VAL A 407 6.89 3.06 16.99
CA VAL A 407 7.48 2.43 15.80
C VAL A 407 6.41 2.28 14.72
N ASN A 408 6.61 2.95 13.58
CA ASN A 408 5.63 3.02 12.49
C ASN A 408 5.93 2.03 11.35
N THR A 409 6.09 0.75 11.69
CA THR A 409 6.53 -0.29 10.73
C THR A 409 5.42 -1.21 10.25
N ASP A 410 4.18 -1.08 10.72
CA ASP A 410 3.12 -2.04 10.41
C ASP A 410 2.78 -2.09 8.91
N ARG A 411 2.97 -0.99 8.19
CA ARG A 411 2.82 -0.91 6.73
C ARG A 411 3.77 -1.84 5.95
N PHE A 412 4.87 -2.27 6.56
CA PHE A 412 5.84 -3.17 5.94
C PHE A 412 5.54 -4.65 6.19
N ARG A 413 4.52 -4.97 7.01
CA ARG A 413 4.13 -6.36 7.27
C ARG A 413 3.50 -7.03 6.06
N ASN A 414 2.75 -6.27 5.27
CA ASN A 414 2.15 -6.73 4.02
C ASN A 414 2.53 -5.74 2.93
N LEU A 415 3.54 -6.10 2.14
CA LEU A 415 3.98 -5.33 0.99
C LEU A 415 3.26 -5.86 -0.24
N THR A 416 2.74 -4.96 -1.06
CA THR A 416 2.10 -5.33 -2.31
C THR A 416 2.92 -4.84 -3.49
N ASP A 417 2.96 -5.61 -4.57
CA ASP A 417 3.55 -5.19 -5.83
C ASP A 417 2.81 -3.96 -6.35
N GLN A 418 3.50 -2.82 -6.34
CA GLN A 418 3.00 -1.54 -6.80
C GLN A 418 3.12 -1.38 -8.32
N LEU A 419 3.87 -2.25 -8.99
CA LEU A 419 4.00 -2.23 -10.44
C LEU A 419 2.77 -2.82 -11.13
N LYS A 420 2.21 -3.90 -10.58
CA LYS A 420 1.06 -4.61 -11.15
C LYS A 420 1.27 -4.96 -12.64
N ILE A 421 2.54 -5.15 -13.01
CA ILE A 421 2.91 -5.47 -14.39
C ILE A 421 2.60 -6.96 -14.60
N PRO A 422 1.84 -7.34 -15.63
CA PRO A 422 1.72 -8.74 -16.00
C PRO A 422 3.14 -9.29 -16.26
N PRO A 423 3.57 -10.39 -15.62
CA PRO A 423 4.87 -11.00 -15.84
C PRO A 423 5.12 -11.17 -17.34
N ILE A 424 6.14 -10.47 -17.80
CA ILE A 424 6.54 -10.44 -19.21
C ILE A 424 7.33 -11.72 -19.56
N ASN A 425 7.82 -12.44 -18.55
CA ASN A 425 8.66 -13.62 -18.69
C ASN A 425 8.08 -14.84 -17.95
N LEU A 426 8.38 -16.03 -18.48
CA LEU A 426 7.99 -17.35 -17.98
C LEU A 426 8.46 -17.64 -16.55
N TYR A 427 9.48 -16.93 -16.07
CA TYR A 427 10.05 -17.16 -14.75
C TYR A 427 9.63 -16.05 -13.78
N VAL A 428 8.51 -16.28 -13.09
CA VAL A 428 7.94 -15.38 -12.08
C VAL A 428 8.94 -15.01 -10.99
N ASP A 429 9.85 -15.92 -10.62
CA ASP A 429 10.89 -15.65 -9.60
C ASP A 429 11.85 -14.52 -9.99
N TYR A 430 12.07 -14.28 -11.30
CA TYR A 430 12.84 -13.13 -11.75
C TYR A 430 12.01 -11.84 -11.68
N HIS A 431 10.68 -11.93 -11.81
CA HIS A 431 9.80 -10.79 -11.64
C HIS A 431 9.86 -10.25 -10.20
N TYR A 432 10.00 -11.15 -9.22
CA TYR A 432 10.15 -10.82 -7.80
C TYR A 432 11.58 -11.06 -7.26
N SER A 433 12.57 -10.65 -8.06
CA SER A 433 13.98 -10.63 -7.64
C SER A 433 14.18 -9.82 -6.34
N PRO A 434 15.28 -10.07 -5.60
CA PRO A 434 15.57 -9.36 -4.36
C PRO A 434 15.58 -7.84 -4.47
N GLU A 435 16.05 -7.31 -5.60
CA GLU A 435 16.07 -5.88 -5.87
C GLU A 435 14.66 -5.32 -6.10
N ILE A 436 13.72 -6.11 -6.62
CA ILE A 436 12.32 -5.66 -6.78
C ILE A 436 11.62 -5.57 -5.42
N ILE A 437 11.78 -6.59 -4.57
CA ILE A 437 11.22 -6.57 -3.20
C ILE A 437 11.84 -5.41 -2.41
N SER A 438 13.16 -5.23 -2.50
CA SER A 438 13.87 -4.09 -1.91
C SER A 438 13.37 -2.75 -2.46
N GLY A 439 13.07 -2.67 -3.75
CA GLY A 439 12.51 -1.47 -4.37
C GLY A 439 11.18 -1.08 -3.74
N HIS A 440 10.31 -2.05 -3.46
CA HIS A 440 9.02 -1.83 -2.80
C HIS A 440 9.16 -1.39 -1.35
N LEU A 441 10.10 -2.00 -0.59
CA LEU A 441 10.46 -1.56 0.75
C LEU A 441 10.92 -0.09 0.73
N GLN A 442 11.84 0.25 -0.17
CA GLN A 442 12.38 1.60 -0.31
C GLN A 442 11.31 2.61 -0.74
N LEU A 443 10.40 2.22 -1.64
CA LEU A 443 9.28 3.04 -2.08
C LEU A 443 8.30 3.33 -0.94
N GLU A 444 7.95 2.34 -0.14
CA GLU A 444 7.05 2.51 1.01
C GLU A 444 7.68 3.41 2.09
N MET A 445 9.01 3.35 2.26
CA MET A 445 9.73 4.29 3.13
C MET A 445 9.69 5.72 2.61
N ILE A 446 9.98 5.94 1.32
CA ILE A 446 9.88 7.28 0.70
C ILE A 446 8.48 7.85 0.86
N LYS A 447 7.45 7.03 0.58
CA LYS A 447 6.04 7.38 0.80
C LYS A 447 5.78 7.78 2.25
N THR A 448 6.31 7.03 3.21
CA THR A 448 6.15 7.36 4.63
C THR A 448 6.74 8.72 4.97
N GLN A 449 7.95 9.00 4.49
CA GLN A 449 8.65 10.25 4.75
C GLN A 449 7.93 11.45 4.11
N ILE A 450 7.46 11.32 2.86
CA ILE A 450 6.70 12.38 2.19
C ILE A 450 5.37 12.64 2.91
N LEU A 451 4.65 11.59 3.28
CA LEU A 451 3.38 11.74 4.00
C LEU A 451 3.59 12.40 5.37
N ASN A 452 4.68 12.09 6.08
CA ASN A 452 5.01 12.74 7.35
C ASN A 452 5.33 14.23 7.14
N ALA A 453 6.12 14.57 6.12
CA ALA A 453 6.42 15.95 5.77
C ALA A 453 5.14 16.74 5.41
N MET A 454 4.21 16.12 4.68
CA MET A 454 2.90 16.73 4.35
C MET A 454 2.01 16.98 5.56
N ASN A 455 2.07 16.13 6.58
CA ASN A 455 1.25 16.26 7.78
C ASN A 455 1.90 17.15 8.86
N THR A 456 3.18 17.46 8.73
CA THR A 456 3.89 18.33 9.68
C THR A 456 3.66 19.77 9.24
N PRO A 457 2.90 20.59 9.99
CA PRO A 457 2.70 21.98 9.62
C PRO A 457 4.06 22.65 9.54
N TYR A 458 4.33 23.36 8.44
CA TYR A 458 5.50 24.25 8.34
C TYR A 458 5.40 25.22 9.51
N GLN A 459 6.12 24.92 10.61
CA GLN A 459 6.40 25.91 11.62
C GLN A 459 7.30 26.91 10.91
N GLY A 460 6.70 27.99 10.44
CA GLY A 460 7.39 29.10 9.82
C GLY A 460 8.32 29.72 10.84
N GLY A 461 9.50 29.14 11.00
CA GLY A 461 10.68 29.90 11.34
C GLY A 461 11.05 30.65 10.07
N GLU A 462 10.72 31.94 10.03
CA GLU A 462 11.42 32.86 9.14
C GLU A 462 12.93 32.64 9.37
N MET A 463 13.63 32.25 8.29
CA MET A 463 15.09 32.18 8.28
C MET A 463 15.69 33.58 8.25
#